data_AF-A0A3D4N8M1-F1
#
_entry.id   AF-A0A3D4N8M1-F1
#
_cell.length_a   1.000
_cell.length_b   1.000
_cell.length_c   1.000
_cell.angle_alpha   90.00
_cell.angle_beta   90.00
_cell.angle_gamma   90.00
#
_symmetry.space_group_name_H-M   'P 1'
#
loop_
_entity.id
_entity.type
_entity.pdbx_description
1 polymer ?
#
loop_
_entity_poly.entity_id
_entity_poly.type
_entity_poly.pdbx_seq_one_letter_code
_entity_poly.pdbx_strand_id
1 'polypeptide(L)'
;MRGILVEEVVKVYAEASDQTLSITSLRKGDEFELGKVSRKKKEVWVEVTLDSGQTGFISGETKIFVIKKVQFFADNIEAHEAPTNESAVIKTYPKKTIVTAVGYESDEAKGWVKIIDAEGQTGYVRGEAKIRVYQEASVANGKKQMFSGGMFAVLAAAFYIFSLNKGETTSNMSILIVAVFAFGLMQIVQGFLEYNKAKKKENQPK
;
A
#
# COMPACT_ATOMS: atom_id res chain seq x y z
N MET A 1 8.33 -4.91 0.24
CA MET A 1 6.94 -5.05 0.74
C MET A 1 6.93 -6.30 1.59
N ARG A 2 6.32 -6.35 2.78
CA ARG A 2 6.36 -7.56 3.63
C ARG A 2 5.11 -8.42 3.43
N GLY A 3 5.27 -9.73 3.47
CA GLY A 3 4.21 -10.71 3.34
C GLY A 3 4.27 -11.75 4.46
N ILE A 4 3.15 -12.40 4.70
CA ILE A 4 3.00 -13.56 5.59
C ILE A 4 2.51 -14.74 4.78
N LEU A 5 3.07 -15.92 5.02
CA LEU A 5 2.59 -17.14 4.38
C LEU A 5 1.24 -17.55 4.97
N VAL A 6 0.27 -17.82 4.09
CA VAL A 6 -1.06 -18.30 4.51
C VAL A 6 -1.16 -19.83 4.42
N GLU A 7 -0.36 -20.43 3.55
CA GLU A 7 -0.28 -21.88 3.37
C GLU A 7 0.55 -22.57 4.44
N GLU A 8 0.28 -23.85 4.68
CA GLU A 8 0.93 -24.65 5.75
C GLU A 8 2.45 -24.71 5.59
N VAL A 9 2.93 -25.11 4.41
CA VAL A 9 4.36 -25.22 4.11
C VAL A 9 4.60 -24.94 2.63
N VAL A 10 5.52 -24.04 2.32
CA VAL A 10 5.94 -23.72 0.94
C VAL A 10 7.45 -23.77 0.81
N LYS A 11 7.94 -24.45 -0.23
CA LYS A 11 9.37 -24.54 -0.52
C LYS A 11 9.88 -23.23 -1.11
N VAL A 12 11.05 -22.79 -0.66
CA VAL A 12 11.80 -21.68 -1.24
C VAL A 12 12.95 -22.24 -2.04
N TYR A 13 13.03 -21.86 -3.31
CA TYR A 13 14.00 -22.34 -4.28
C TYR A 13 15.17 -21.36 -4.42
N ALA A 14 16.37 -21.87 -4.71
CA ALA A 14 17.55 -21.03 -4.98
C ALA A 14 17.37 -20.17 -6.24
N GLU A 15 16.65 -20.68 -7.23
CA GLU A 15 16.35 -19.97 -8.47
C GLU A 15 14.86 -20.06 -8.80
N ALA A 16 14.40 -19.20 -9.71
CA ALA A 16 13.06 -19.22 -10.29
C ALA A 16 12.83 -20.45 -11.22
N SER A 17 12.93 -21.65 -10.65
CA SER A 17 12.70 -22.94 -11.30
C SER A 17 12.48 -24.04 -10.25
N ASP A 18 11.44 -24.83 -10.44
CA ASP A 18 11.06 -25.99 -9.61
C ASP A 18 12.08 -27.14 -9.65
N GLN A 19 12.88 -27.21 -10.71
CA GLN A 19 13.99 -28.15 -10.90
C GLN A 19 15.22 -27.84 -10.03
N THR A 20 15.24 -26.73 -9.28
CA THR A 20 16.38 -26.36 -8.44
C THR A 20 16.21 -26.86 -7.01
N LEU A 21 17.33 -26.94 -6.27
CA LEU A 21 17.32 -27.29 -4.85
C LEU A 21 16.50 -26.26 -4.07
N SER A 22 15.58 -26.77 -3.24
CA SER A 22 14.94 -25.97 -2.22
C SER A 22 15.98 -25.62 -1.16
N ILE A 23 16.20 -24.33 -0.93
CA ILE A 23 17.13 -23.83 0.08
C ILE A 23 16.53 -23.88 1.49
N THR A 24 15.21 -23.72 1.58
CA THR A 24 14.45 -23.84 2.84
C THR A 24 12.96 -24.03 2.55
N SER A 25 12.15 -24.09 3.59
CA SER A 25 10.69 -24.06 3.52
C SER A 25 10.14 -23.01 4.48
N LEU A 26 9.21 -22.18 4.00
CA LEU A 26 8.40 -21.28 4.80
C LEU A 26 7.18 -22.03 5.35
N ARG A 27 6.75 -21.67 6.55
CA ARG A 27 5.56 -22.18 7.21
C ARG A 27 4.50 -21.10 7.36
N LYS A 28 3.26 -21.52 7.58
CA LYS A 28 2.14 -20.61 7.85
C LYS A 28 2.48 -19.65 8.98
N GLY A 29 2.29 -18.36 8.72
CA GLY A 29 2.62 -17.29 9.68
C GLY A 29 4.02 -16.71 9.53
N ASP A 30 4.93 -17.33 8.77
CA ASP A 30 6.27 -16.80 8.56
C ASP A 30 6.22 -15.47 7.79
N GLU A 31 6.92 -14.46 8.31
CA GLU A 31 7.09 -13.16 7.69
C GLU A 31 8.32 -13.12 6.78
N PHE A 32 8.17 -12.57 5.58
CA PHE A 32 9.27 -12.41 4.63
C PHE A 32 9.07 -11.15 3.78
N GLU A 33 10.14 -10.67 3.15
CA GLU A 33 10.05 -9.58 2.19
C GLU A 33 9.76 -10.10 0.79
N LEU A 34 8.80 -9.48 0.12
CA LEU A 34 8.46 -9.71 -1.27
C LEU A 34 9.33 -8.80 -2.15
N GLY A 35 10.05 -9.43 -3.06
CA GLY A 35 10.92 -8.82 -4.06
C GLY A 35 10.27 -8.80 -5.44
N LYS A 36 11.09 -9.08 -6.47
CA LYS A 36 10.67 -9.00 -7.87
C LYS A 36 9.79 -10.19 -8.27
N VAL A 37 8.75 -9.91 -9.04
CA VAL A 37 8.00 -10.94 -9.77
C VAL A 37 8.65 -11.16 -11.12
N SER A 38 8.97 -12.41 -11.45
CA SER A 38 9.59 -12.80 -12.72
C SER A 38 8.79 -13.93 -13.37
N ARG A 39 8.91 -14.05 -14.70
CA ARG A 39 8.32 -15.16 -15.44
C ARG A 39 9.43 -15.95 -16.13
N LYS A 40 9.54 -17.24 -15.84
CA LYS A 40 10.51 -18.15 -16.47
C LYS A 40 9.76 -19.41 -16.92
N LYS A 41 10.05 -19.89 -18.14
CA LYS A 41 9.42 -21.10 -18.70
C LYS A 41 7.87 -21.12 -18.61
N LYS A 42 7.23 -19.95 -18.76
CA LYS A 42 5.78 -19.70 -18.60
C LYS A 42 5.24 -19.69 -17.16
N GLU A 43 6.03 -20.06 -16.17
CA GLU A 43 5.69 -20.00 -14.74
C GLU A 43 6.04 -18.65 -14.13
N VAL A 44 5.27 -18.25 -13.13
CA VAL A 44 5.46 -17.00 -12.38
C VAL A 44 6.20 -17.34 -11.08
N TRP A 45 7.21 -16.55 -10.77
CA TRP A 45 8.07 -16.71 -9.61
C TRP A 45 8.17 -15.39 -8.87
N VAL A 46 8.06 -15.47 -7.55
CA VAL A 46 8.20 -14.31 -6.66
C VAL A 46 9.49 -14.48 -5.88
N GLU A 47 10.39 -13.51 -6.02
CA GLU A 47 11.58 -13.41 -5.18
C GLU A 47 11.16 -13.06 -3.75
N VAL A 48 11.72 -13.76 -2.77
CA VAL A 48 11.48 -13.55 -1.35
C VAL A 48 12.80 -13.40 -0.62
N THR A 49 12.87 -12.48 0.33
CA THR A 49 14.00 -12.35 1.26
C THR A 49 13.53 -12.78 2.64
N LEU A 50 14.22 -13.78 3.18
CA LEU A 50 13.96 -14.32 4.51
C LEU A 50 14.49 -13.37 5.60
N ASP A 51 14.08 -13.61 6.84
CA ASP A 51 14.59 -12.94 8.04
C ASP A 51 16.12 -13.04 8.19
N SER A 52 16.70 -14.17 7.76
CA SER A 52 18.14 -14.41 7.68
C SER A 52 18.88 -13.53 6.66
N GLY A 53 18.15 -12.78 5.83
CA GLY A 53 18.69 -12.01 4.71
C GLY A 53 18.95 -12.84 3.45
N GLN A 54 18.73 -14.16 3.49
CA GLN A 54 18.85 -15.03 2.33
C GLN A 54 17.69 -14.77 1.35
N THR A 55 18.03 -14.63 0.07
CA THR A 55 17.04 -14.51 -1.01
C THR A 55 16.75 -15.87 -1.66
N GLY A 56 15.51 -16.05 -2.08
CA GLY A 56 15.06 -17.23 -2.81
C GLY A 56 13.79 -16.96 -3.59
N PHE A 57 13.17 -18.01 -4.14
CA PHE A 57 12.00 -17.89 -5.00
C PHE A 57 10.88 -18.83 -4.55
N ILE A 58 9.66 -18.32 -4.57
CA ILE A 58 8.43 -19.11 -4.38
C ILE A 58 7.58 -19.07 -5.65
N SER A 59 6.68 -20.05 -5.78
CA SER A 59 5.70 -20.06 -6.88
C SER A 59 4.80 -18.83 -6.78
N GLY A 60 4.47 -18.22 -7.92
CA GLY A 60 3.49 -17.14 -8.01
C GLY A 60 2.05 -17.57 -7.70
N GLU A 61 1.80 -18.88 -7.60
CA GLU A 61 0.51 -19.44 -7.18
C GLU A 61 0.36 -19.51 -5.65
N THR A 62 1.47 -19.31 -4.90
CA THR A 62 1.46 -19.33 -3.44
C THR A 62 0.60 -18.20 -2.87
N LYS A 63 -0.33 -18.56 -1.98
CA LYS A 63 -1.18 -17.62 -1.26
C LYS A 63 -0.38 -16.93 -0.16
N ILE A 64 -0.20 -15.62 -0.35
CA ILE A 64 0.47 -14.73 0.58
C ILE A 64 -0.51 -13.65 1.08
N PHE A 65 -0.37 -13.27 2.35
CA PHE A 65 -1.05 -12.11 2.89
C PHE A 65 -0.06 -10.95 2.95
N VAL A 66 -0.36 -9.83 2.27
CA VAL A 66 0.51 -8.65 2.28
C VAL A 66 0.30 -7.86 3.56
N ILE A 67 1.35 -7.73 4.37
CA ILE A 67 1.35 -6.87 5.56
C ILE A 67 1.22 -5.43 5.10
N LYS A 68 0.17 -4.73 5.57
CA LYS A 68 -0.10 -3.36 5.19
C LYS A 68 -0.81 -2.60 6.29
N LYS A 69 -0.53 -1.30 6.37
CA LYS A 69 -1.30 -0.39 7.21
C LYS A 69 -2.66 -0.17 6.59
N VAL A 70 -3.68 -0.20 7.43
CA VAL A 70 -5.07 0.00 7.04
C VAL A 70 -5.76 0.99 7.97
N GLN A 71 -6.74 1.69 7.46
CA GLN A 71 -7.51 2.68 8.19
C GLN A 71 -8.98 2.29 8.26
N PHE A 72 -9.58 2.40 9.44
CA PHE A 72 -11.01 2.19 9.63
C PHE A 72 -11.82 3.36 9.11
N PHE A 73 -12.92 3.05 8.43
CA PHE A 73 -13.83 4.02 7.82
C PHE A 73 -15.21 4.09 8.49
N ALA A 74 -15.46 3.21 9.47
CA ALA A 74 -16.60 3.26 10.37
C ALA A 74 -16.12 3.42 11.81
N ASP A 75 -17.03 3.88 12.66
CA ASP A 75 -16.85 3.94 14.11
C ASP A 75 -17.23 2.60 14.76
N ASN A 76 -16.80 2.42 16.00
CA ASN A 76 -17.10 1.26 16.83
C ASN A 76 -16.67 -0.08 16.19
N ILE A 77 -15.47 -0.12 15.61
CA ILE A 77 -14.90 -1.37 15.10
C ILE A 77 -14.39 -2.19 16.27
N GLU A 78 -15.08 -3.29 16.57
CA GLU A 78 -14.70 -4.23 17.61
C GLU A 78 -13.56 -5.13 17.12
N ALA A 79 -12.49 -5.18 17.91
CA ALA A 79 -11.46 -6.19 17.79
C ALA A 79 -11.65 -7.23 18.88
N HIS A 80 -11.52 -8.48 18.48
CA HIS A 80 -11.75 -9.66 19.28
C HIS A 80 -10.45 -10.39 19.58
N GLU A 81 -10.44 -11.18 20.64
CA GLU A 81 -9.30 -12.01 21.03
C GLU A 81 -9.05 -13.16 20.04
N ALA A 82 -10.12 -13.72 19.47
CA ALA A 82 -10.06 -14.84 18.53
C ALA A 82 -10.94 -14.56 17.29
N PRO A 83 -10.73 -15.26 16.17
CA PRO A 83 -11.52 -15.10 14.95
C PRO A 83 -12.89 -15.81 15.07
N THR A 84 -13.66 -15.49 16.10
CA THR A 84 -14.99 -16.05 16.36
C THR A 84 -15.88 -15.04 17.07
N ASN A 85 -17.19 -15.11 16.82
CA ASN A 85 -18.15 -14.12 17.34
C ASN A 85 -18.38 -14.23 18.85
N GLU A 86 -18.09 -15.39 19.43
CA GLU A 86 -18.23 -15.69 20.85
C GLU A 86 -17.03 -15.19 21.66
N SER A 87 -15.96 -14.77 21.00
CA SER A 87 -14.76 -14.30 21.68
C SER A 87 -14.92 -12.88 22.21
N ALA A 88 -14.27 -12.62 23.33
CA ALA A 88 -14.34 -11.33 24.00
C ALA A 88 -13.80 -10.20 23.11
N VAL A 89 -14.48 -9.06 23.16
CA VAL A 89 -14.00 -7.82 22.56
C VAL A 89 -12.87 -7.28 23.42
N ILE A 90 -11.67 -7.22 22.85
CA ILE A 90 -10.47 -6.70 23.53
C ILE A 90 -10.38 -5.18 23.44
N LYS A 91 -10.85 -4.58 22.34
CA LYS A 91 -10.77 -3.14 22.08
C LYS A 91 -11.78 -2.72 21.03
N THR A 92 -12.31 -1.52 21.17
CA THR A 92 -13.19 -0.90 20.17
C THR A 92 -12.50 0.32 19.59
N TYR A 93 -12.37 0.36 18.26
CA TYR A 93 -11.67 1.42 17.56
C TYR A 93 -12.63 2.44 16.93
N PRO A 94 -12.32 3.74 17.05
CA PRO A 94 -13.05 4.79 16.34
C PRO A 94 -12.65 4.84 14.87
N LYS A 95 -13.42 5.58 14.08
CA LYS A 95 -13.10 5.87 12.69
C LYS A 95 -11.75 6.59 12.57
N LYS A 96 -11.10 6.40 11.43
CA LYS A 96 -9.75 6.91 11.08
C LYS A 96 -8.60 6.30 11.87
N THR A 97 -8.84 5.37 12.79
CA THR A 97 -7.77 4.60 13.43
C THR A 97 -6.98 3.83 12.38
N ILE A 98 -5.65 3.85 12.52
CA ILE A 98 -4.72 3.16 11.64
C ILE A 98 -4.17 1.96 12.40
N VAL A 99 -4.27 0.78 11.81
CA VAL A 99 -3.75 -0.48 12.34
C VAL A 99 -2.96 -1.20 11.26
N THR A 100 -2.13 -2.17 11.64
CA THR A 100 -1.40 -3.01 10.68
C THR A 100 -2.16 -4.31 10.49
N ALA A 101 -2.61 -4.59 9.27
CA ALA A 101 -3.19 -5.89 8.94
C ALA A 101 -2.07 -6.88 8.67
N VAL A 102 -2.10 -8.02 9.35
CA VAL A 102 -1.05 -9.06 9.33
C VAL A 102 -1.58 -10.45 8.96
N GLY A 103 -2.89 -10.61 8.75
CA GLY A 103 -3.41 -11.89 8.32
C GLY A 103 -4.88 -11.85 7.99
N TYR A 104 -5.33 -12.93 7.37
CA TYR A 104 -6.73 -13.21 7.15
C TYR A 104 -7.02 -14.66 7.49
N GLU A 105 -8.05 -14.88 8.30
CA GLU A 105 -8.59 -16.19 8.60
C GLU A 105 -9.97 -16.31 7.96
N SER A 106 -10.13 -17.29 7.07
CA SER A 106 -11.41 -17.53 6.42
C SER A 106 -12.33 -18.28 7.37
N ASP A 107 -13.56 -17.80 7.48
CA ASP A 107 -14.68 -18.50 8.10
C ASP A 107 -15.79 -18.63 7.04
N GLU A 108 -16.85 -19.41 7.27
CA GLU A 108 -17.99 -19.56 6.34
C GLU A 108 -18.67 -18.23 6.00
N ALA A 109 -18.43 -17.19 6.80
CA ALA A 109 -18.84 -15.80 6.57
C ALA A 109 -17.79 -14.98 5.78
N LYS A 110 -17.74 -13.66 5.99
CA LYS A 110 -16.80 -12.73 5.33
C LYS A 110 -15.36 -12.76 5.92
N GLY A 111 -15.06 -13.77 6.73
CA GLY A 111 -13.78 -14.01 7.40
C GLY A 111 -13.35 -12.95 8.41
N TRP A 112 -12.13 -13.10 8.90
CA TRP A 112 -11.51 -12.30 9.97
C TRP A 112 -10.16 -11.76 9.52
N VAL A 113 -9.88 -10.50 9.84
CA VAL A 113 -8.59 -9.87 9.57
C VAL A 113 -7.84 -9.75 10.88
N LYS A 114 -6.66 -10.37 10.95
CA LYS A 114 -5.74 -10.21 12.07
C LYS A 114 -5.04 -8.86 11.96
N ILE A 115 -5.10 -8.07 13.02
CA ILE A 115 -4.53 -6.73 13.10
C ILE A 115 -3.59 -6.59 14.29
N ILE A 116 -2.66 -5.65 14.18
CA ILE A 116 -1.79 -5.17 15.26
C ILE A 116 -1.97 -3.66 15.34
N ASP A 117 -2.35 -3.15 16.50
CA ASP A 117 -2.53 -1.71 16.70
C ASP A 117 -1.20 -0.98 16.96
N ALA A 118 -1.27 0.34 17.20
CA ALA A 118 -0.08 1.15 17.46
C ALA A 118 0.61 0.85 18.80
N GLU A 119 -0.10 0.20 19.73
CA GLU A 119 0.41 -0.23 21.04
C GLU A 119 1.01 -1.65 20.98
N GLY A 120 0.92 -2.32 19.82
CA GLY A 120 1.38 -3.70 19.63
C GLY A 120 0.34 -4.75 20.03
N GLN A 121 -0.88 -4.35 20.39
CA GLN A 121 -1.94 -5.27 20.74
C GLN A 121 -2.45 -5.97 19.47
N THR A 122 -2.39 -7.30 19.50
CA THR A 122 -2.93 -8.15 18.42
C THR A 122 -4.41 -8.42 18.66
N GLY A 123 -5.20 -8.41 17.60
CA GLY A 123 -6.63 -8.72 17.63
C GLY A 123 -7.19 -9.12 16.27
N TYR A 124 -8.46 -9.53 16.27
CA TYR A 124 -9.20 -9.96 15.09
C TYR A 124 -10.39 -9.05 14.83
N VAL A 125 -10.51 -8.53 13.61
CA VAL A 125 -11.63 -7.69 13.19
C VAL A 125 -12.38 -8.40 12.07
N ARG A 126 -13.71 -8.34 12.07
CA ARG A 126 -14.52 -8.94 11.00
C ARG A 126 -14.13 -8.37 9.63
N GLY A 127 -14.03 -9.23 8.61
CA GLY A 127 -13.65 -8.85 7.25
C GLY A 127 -14.63 -7.88 6.58
N GLU A 128 -15.85 -7.74 7.10
CA GLU A 128 -16.82 -6.73 6.66
C GLU A 128 -16.60 -5.34 7.25
N ALA A 129 -15.71 -5.20 8.23
CA ALA A 129 -15.31 -3.91 8.73
C ALA A 129 -14.83 -3.05 7.55
N LYS A 130 -15.33 -1.80 7.49
CA LYS A 130 -15.01 -0.87 6.40
C LYS A 130 -13.55 -0.43 6.52
N ILE A 131 -12.64 -1.24 5.99
CA ILE A 131 -11.20 -1.06 6.03
C ILE A 131 -10.71 -0.54 4.66
N ARG A 132 -9.78 0.42 4.65
CA ARG A 132 -9.07 0.86 3.45
C ARG A 132 -7.56 0.81 3.66
N VAL A 133 -6.81 0.53 2.61
CA VAL A 133 -5.33 0.58 2.67
C VAL A 133 -4.91 2.02 2.98
N TYR A 134 -4.15 2.19 4.06
CA TYR A 134 -3.62 3.48 4.45
C TYR A 134 -2.35 3.76 3.65
N GLN A 135 -2.40 4.77 2.79
CA GLN A 135 -1.22 5.26 2.10
C GLN A 135 -0.53 6.31 2.97
N GLU A 136 0.70 6.01 3.41
CA GLU A 136 1.50 6.99 4.12
C GLU A 136 1.92 8.13 3.20
N ALA A 137 1.79 9.36 3.70
CA ALA A 137 2.38 10.52 3.06
C ALA A 137 3.88 10.28 2.90
N SER A 138 4.39 10.29 1.67
CA SER A 138 5.81 10.07 1.40
C SER A 138 6.46 11.28 0.76
N VAL A 139 7.71 11.54 1.14
CA VAL A 139 8.51 12.62 0.56
C VAL A 139 8.65 12.46 -0.96
N ALA A 140 8.82 11.22 -1.43
CA ALA A 140 8.95 10.92 -2.85
C ALA A 140 7.67 11.25 -3.64
N ASN A 141 6.50 10.85 -3.12
CA ASN A 141 5.23 11.14 -3.78
C ASN A 141 4.89 12.65 -3.74
N GLY A 142 5.15 13.31 -2.61
CA GLY A 142 5.03 14.76 -2.49
C GLY A 142 5.90 15.52 -3.51
N LYS A 143 7.18 15.13 -3.64
CA LYS A 143 8.09 15.70 -4.67
C LYS A 143 7.57 15.46 -6.09
N LYS A 144 7.08 14.25 -6.39
CA LYS A 144 6.56 13.89 -7.71
C LYS A 144 5.33 14.74 -8.07
N GLN A 145 4.39 14.92 -7.15
CA GLN A 145 3.21 15.77 -7.36
C GLN A 145 3.58 17.26 -7.53
N MET A 146 4.55 17.77 -6.75
CA MET A 146 5.04 19.13 -6.94
C MET A 146 5.70 19.32 -8.31
N PHE A 147 6.50 18.35 -8.77
CA PHE A 147 7.14 18.40 -10.08
C PHE A 147 6.13 18.32 -11.23
N SER A 148 5.19 17.37 -11.19
CA SER A 148 4.15 17.25 -12.22
C SER A 148 3.26 18.50 -12.27
N GLY A 149 2.87 19.02 -11.10
CA GLY A 149 2.08 20.23 -10.99
C GLY A 149 2.81 21.46 -11.55
N GLY A 150 4.10 21.60 -11.24
CA GLY A 150 4.96 22.63 -11.80
C GLY A 150 5.06 22.55 -13.32
N MET A 151 5.22 21.34 -13.87
CA MET A 151 5.26 21.12 -15.32
C MET A 151 3.94 21.52 -16.00
N PHE A 152 2.78 21.13 -15.44
CA PHE A 152 1.49 21.54 -15.99
C PHE A 152 1.26 23.06 -15.92
N ALA A 153 1.67 23.70 -14.83
CA ALA A 153 1.56 25.15 -14.68
C ALA A 153 2.44 25.89 -15.72
N VAL A 154 3.68 25.45 -15.92
CA VAL A 154 4.60 26.03 -16.92
C VAL A 154 4.09 25.81 -18.34
N LEU A 155 3.63 24.60 -18.67
CA LEU A 155 3.07 24.30 -19.99
C LEU A 155 1.82 25.14 -20.28
N ALA A 156 0.91 25.27 -19.31
CA ALA A 156 -0.27 26.10 -19.47
C ALA A 156 0.09 27.58 -19.63
N ALA A 157 1.05 28.10 -18.86
CA ALA A 157 1.53 29.47 -19.01
C ALA A 157 2.19 29.73 -20.38
N ALA A 158 3.05 28.81 -20.84
CA ALA A 158 3.69 28.90 -22.15
C ALA A 158 2.65 28.85 -23.28
N PHE A 159 1.66 27.96 -23.17
CA PHE A 159 0.59 27.82 -24.16
C PHE A 159 -0.35 29.03 -24.17
N TYR A 160 -0.62 29.63 -23.00
CA TYR A 160 -1.36 30.89 -22.88
C TYR A 160 -0.63 32.03 -23.60
N ILE A 161 0.65 32.23 -23.32
CA ILE A 161 1.48 33.27 -23.98
C ILE A 161 1.52 33.05 -25.49
N PHE A 162 1.67 31.80 -25.93
CA PHE A 162 1.66 31.45 -27.34
C PHE A 162 0.32 31.73 -28.03
N SER A 163 -0.81 31.42 -27.38
CA SER A 163 -2.16 31.70 -27.87
C SER A 163 -2.41 33.21 -28.03
N LEU A 164 -1.93 34.02 -27.07
CA LEU A 164 -1.99 35.49 -27.17
C LEU A 164 -1.22 36.01 -28.40
N ASN A 165 -0.03 35.46 -28.65
CA ASN A 165 0.81 35.87 -29.80
C ASN A 165 0.22 35.46 -31.17
N LYS A 166 -0.69 34.49 -31.21
CA LYS A 166 -1.36 34.04 -32.43
C LYS A 166 -2.72 34.70 -32.68
N GLY A 167 -3.27 35.45 -31.72
CA GLY A 167 -4.63 36.00 -31.80
C GLY A 167 -5.74 34.92 -31.80
N GLU A 168 -5.39 33.64 -31.65
CA GLU A 168 -6.32 32.51 -31.59
C GLU A 168 -6.79 32.32 -30.15
N THR A 169 -7.64 33.23 -29.67
CA THR A 169 -8.31 33.08 -28.38
C THR A 169 -9.74 32.62 -28.59
N THR A 170 -9.95 31.34 -28.88
CA THR A 170 -11.30 30.76 -28.84
C THR A 170 -11.68 30.47 -27.40
N SER A 171 -12.93 30.78 -27.01
CA SER A 171 -13.40 30.67 -25.62
C SER A 171 -13.24 29.27 -25.02
N ASN A 172 -13.26 28.21 -25.83
CA ASN A 172 -13.09 26.84 -25.35
C ASN A 172 -11.61 26.52 -25.03
N MET A 173 -10.67 27.08 -25.79
CA MET A 173 -9.24 26.85 -25.58
C MET A 173 -8.73 27.59 -24.34
N SER A 174 -9.22 28.81 -24.08
CA SER A 174 -8.87 29.56 -22.86
C SER A 174 -9.35 28.86 -21.58
N ILE A 175 -10.56 28.29 -21.59
CA ILE A 175 -11.09 27.51 -20.45
C ILE A 175 -10.20 26.29 -20.16
N LEU A 176 -9.76 25.56 -21.18
CA LEU A 176 -8.88 24.41 -21.00
C LEU A 176 -7.51 24.80 -20.43
N ILE A 177 -6.92 25.89 -20.92
CA ILE A 177 -5.63 26.40 -20.42
C ILE A 177 -5.74 26.78 -18.94
N VAL A 178 -6.80 27.50 -18.56
CA VAL A 178 -7.06 27.87 -17.17
C VAL A 178 -7.29 26.62 -16.30
N ALA A 179 -8.03 25.63 -16.80
CA ALA A 179 -8.27 24.38 -16.08
C ALA A 179 -6.97 23.59 -15.84
N VAL A 180 -6.10 23.46 -16.86
CA VAL A 180 -4.79 22.79 -16.73
C VAL A 180 -3.87 23.56 -15.77
N PHE A 181 -3.88 24.90 -15.83
CA PHE A 181 -3.12 25.72 -14.90
C PHE A 181 -3.59 25.55 -13.45
N ALA A 182 -4.90 25.63 -13.20
CA ALA A 182 -5.49 25.41 -11.88
C ALA A 182 -5.23 24.00 -11.34
N PHE A 183 -5.30 22.98 -12.19
CA PHE A 183 -4.95 21.60 -11.86
C PHE A 183 -3.47 21.48 -11.48
N GLY A 184 -2.57 22.10 -12.23
CA GLY A 184 -1.13 22.14 -11.92
C GLY A 184 -0.86 22.76 -10.55
N LEU A 185 -1.47 23.91 -10.25
CA LEU A 185 -1.34 24.56 -8.94
C LEU A 185 -1.90 23.69 -7.80
N MET A 186 -3.05 23.05 -8.01
CA MET A 186 -3.63 22.14 -7.02
C MET A 186 -2.68 20.97 -6.69
N GLN A 187 -2.04 20.38 -7.71
CA GLN A 187 -1.04 19.32 -7.51
C GLN A 187 0.18 19.80 -6.73
N ILE A 188 0.65 21.04 -6.96
CA ILE A 188 1.77 21.61 -6.19
C ILE A 188 1.39 21.74 -4.71
N VAL A 189 0.20 22.26 -4.42
CA VAL A 189 -0.29 22.42 -3.03
C VAL A 189 -0.43 21.05 -2.34
N GLN A 190 -1.06 20.08 -3.01
CA GLN A 190 -1.22 18.73 -2.45
C GLN A 190 0.15 18.07 -2.20
N GLY A 191 1.07 18.15 -3.17
CA GLY A 191 2.42 17.62 -3.04
C GLY A 191 3.22 18.28 -1.92
N PHE A 192 3.08 19.60 -1.73
CA PHE A 192 3.72 20.33 -0.64
C PHE A 192 3.16 19.93 0.74
N LEU A 193 1.84 19.79 0.86
CA LEU A 193 1.20 19.32 2.08
C LEU A 193 1.63 17.89 2.43
N GLU A 194 1.73 17.01 1.43
CA GLU A 194 2.20 15.65 1.61
C GLU A 194 3.67 15.60 2.02
N TYR A 195 4.54 16.37 1.34
CA TYR A 195 5.96 16.51 1.67
C TYR A 195 6.17 16.98 3.11
N ASN A 196 5.44 18.02 3.53
CA ASN A 196 5.56 18.55 4.89
C ASN A 196 5.04 17.57 5.95
N LYS A 197 3.94 16.87 5.68
CA LYS A 197 3.43 15.82 6.59
C LYS A 197 4.43 14.67 6.72
N ALA A 198 5.05 14.24 5.62
CA ALA A 198 6.06 13.20 5.63
C ALA A 198 7.32 13.61 6.40
N LYS A 199 7.85 14.82 6.13
CA LYS A 199 9.07 15.35 6.78
C LYS A 199 8.87 15.60 8.28
N LYS A 200 7.68 16.03 8.71
CA LYS A 200 7.36 16.16 10.14
C LYS A 200 7.34 14.82 10.88
N LYS A 201 6.88 13.75 10.22
CA LYS A 201 6.92 12.39 10.78
C LYS A 201 8.34 11.81 10.83
N GLU A 202 9.18 12.13 9.84
CA GLU A 202 10.60 11.72 9.81
C GLU A 202 11.42 12.38 10.94
N ASN A 203 11.07 13.62 11.31
CA ASN A 203 11.74 14.37 12.37
C ASN A 203 11.21 14.11 13.79
N GLN A 204 10.20 13.25 13.96
CA GLN A 204 9.78 12.82 15.30
C GLN A 204 10.74 11.70 15.76
N PRO A 205 11.42 11.86 16.91
CA PRO A 205 12.25 10.78 17.45
C PRO A 205 11.37 9.55 17.73
N LYS A 206 11.86 8.39 17.30
CA LYS A 206 11.24 7.08 17.58
C LYS A 206 11.19 6.80 19.06
#